data_AF-A0A6I0J7P4-F1
#
_entry.id   AF-A0A6I0J7P4-F1
#
_cell.length_a   1.000
_cell.length_b   1.000
_cell.length_c   1.000
_cell.angle_alpha   90.00
_cell.angle_beta   90.00
_cell.angle_gamma   90.00
#
_symmetry.space_group_name_H-M   'P 1'
#
loop_
_entity.id
_entity.type
_entity.pdbx_description
1 polymer ?
#
loop_
_entity_poly.entity_id
_entity_poly.type
_entity_poly.pdbx_seq_one_letter_code
_entity_poly.pdbx_strand_id
1 'polypeptide(L)'
;TYTVPNVSIKPDQNNSSTAAADYEASDLLWGKCTTVATNNASISMKHCMSQITVTLSAGNGYSSLPAIDKVELLCSAGFALSGTWNLADGKVTKANDAAATDAAAASTTSITTYAHSVAGATTYRAIVLPGQAFTNSSQFVKVTSGSNTYTYYLAMSSSENLTTEANKTYNFDLSLNKAGLTLKGITIAAWDTDEIEGDAGMDIGN
;
A
#
# COMPACT_ATOMS: atom_id res chain seq x y z
N THR A 1 -20.96 -2.12 -24.02
CA THR A 1 -19.55 -2.52 -23.78
C THR A 1 -19.24 -2.06 -22.38
N TYR A 2 -19.04 -2.95 -21.41
CA TYR A 2 -18.64 -2.55 -20.06
C TYR A 2 -17.20 -2.05 -20.15
N THR A 3 -16.99 -0.74 -20.04
CA THR A 3 -15.66 -0.15 -20.00
C THR A 3 -15.02 -0.57 -18.69
N VAL A 4 -13.88 -1.24 -18.75
CA VAL A 4 -13.11 -1.64 -17.58
C VAL A 4 -12.64 -0.36 -16.88
N PRO A 5 -13.01 -0.10 -15.60
CA PRO A 5 -12.56 1.10 -14.92
C PRO A 5 -11.04 1.09 -14.77
N ASN A 6 -10.42 2.24 -15.02
CA ASN A 6 -9.01 2.47 -14.77
C ASN A 6 -8.79 2.64 -13.27
N VAL A 7 -7.78 1.97 -12.73
CA VAL A 7 -7.30 2.14 -11.35
C VAL A 7 -6.11 3.08 -11.37
N SER A 8 -5.98 3.92 -10.36
CA SER A 8 -4.80 4.74 -10.14
C SER A 8 -4.44 4.81 -8.67
N ILE A 9 -3.14 4.78 -8.36
CA ILE A 9 -2.61 5.07 -7.03
C ILE A 9 -1.74 6.34 -7.09
N LYS A 10 -1.68 7.10 -6.00
CA LYS A 10 -0.89 8.33 -5.94
C LYS A 10 0.54 8.07 -5.46
N PRO A 11 1.57 8.74 -6.04
CA PRO A 11 2.93 8.73 -5.51
C PRO A 11 3.04 9.26 -4.09
N ASP A 12 2.20 10.23 -3.73
CA ASP A 12 2.14 10.73 -2.37
C ASP A 12 0.81 10.32 -1.77
N GLN A 13 0.83 9.31 -0.90
CA GLN A 13 -0.35 8.84 -0.18
C GLN A 13 -0.48 9.52 1.20
N ASN A 14 0.42 10.45 1.51
CA ASN A 14 0.37 11.32 2.67
C ASN A 14 -0.02 12.76 2.31
N ASN A 15 -0.26 13.02 1.03
CA ASN A 15 -0.72 14.29 0.53
C ASN A 15 -2.19 14.47 0.86
N SER A 16 -2.50 15.26 1.89
CA SER A 16 -3.68 16.13 1.87
C SER A 16 -3.78 17.01 3.14
N SER A 17 -4.33 18.21 2.93
CA SER A 17 -4.89 19.13 3.92
C SER A 17 -6.16 18.61 4.62
N THR A 18 -6.60 17.39 4.33
CA THR A 18 -7.67 16.61 4.99
C THR A 18 -7.23 15.14 5.10
N ALA A 19 -7.65 14.43 6.15
CA ALA A 19 -7.27 13.04 6.44
C ALA A 19 -7.23 12.12 5.20
N ALA A 20 -6.15 11.31 5.09
CA ALA A 20 -5.99 10.03 4.36
C ALA A 20 -6.55 9.85 2.93
N ALA A 21 -7.06 10.90 2.26
CA ALA A 21 -7.89 10.75 1.06
C ALA A 21 -7.19 10.06 -0.12
N ASP A 22 -5.91 10.37 -0.38
CA ASP A 22 -5.15 9.75 -1.48
C ASP A 22 -4.81 8.27 -1.19
N TYR A 23 -4.63 7.91 0.09
CA TYR A 23 -4.47 6.54 0.54
C TYR A 23 -5.80 5.78 0.40
N GLU A 24 -6.87 6.27 1.02
CA GLU A 24 -8.19 5.63 0.99
C GLU A 24 -8.75 5.49 -0.43
N ALA A 25 -8.56 6.48 -1.31
CA ALA A 25 -8.97 6.40 -2.71
C ALA A 25 -8.24 5.32 -3.51
N SER A 26 -7.09 4.85 -3.02
CA SER A 26 -6.32 3.77 -3.63
C SER A 26 -6.80 2.38 -3.16
N ASP A 27 -7.60 2.30 -2.09
CA ASP A 27 -8.06 1.04 -1.51
C ASP A 27 -9.34 0.55 -2.20
N LEU A 28 -9.18 -0.39 -3.14
CA LEU A 28 -10.29 -0.98 -3.86
C LEU A 28 -10.79 -2.23 -3.15
N LEU A 29 -12.09 -2.24 -2.83
CA LEU A 29 -12.79 -3.39 -2.29
C LEU A 29 -13.74 -4.00 -3.33
N TRP A 30 -13.78 -5.32 -3.42
CA TRP A 30 -14.72 -6.03 -4.27
C TRP A 30 -15.44 -7.14 -3.51
N GLY A 31 -16.76 -7.22 -3.71
CA GLY A 31 -17.61 -8.28 -3.20
C GLY A 31 -18.71 -8.59 -4.19
N LYS A 32 -19.15 -9.85 -4.23
CA LYS A 32 -20.25 -10.29 -5.09
C LYS A 32 -21.33 -10.94 -4.24
N CYS A 33 -22.52 -10.37 -4.26
CA CYS A 33 -23.72 -11.02 -3.74
C CYS A 33 -24.42 -11.74 -4.88
N THR A 34 -24.63 -13.05 -4.75
CA THR A 34 -25.36 -13.86 -5.75
C THR A 34 -26.83 -14.03 -5.38
N THR A 35 -27.25 -13.50 -4.24
CA THR A 35 -28.60 -13.64 -3.69
C THR A 35 -29.27 -12.28 -3.64
N VAL A 36 -30.52 -12.20 -4.07
CA VAL A 36 -31.33 -10.98 -3.92
C VAL A 36 -31.85 -10.96 -2.48
N ALA A 37 -31.40 -9.98 -1.71
CA ALA A 37 -31.94 -9.74 -0.38
C ALA A 37 -33.29 -9.03 -0.47
N THR A 38 -34.25 -9.43 0.35
CA THR A 38 -35.57 -8.79 0.47
C THR A 38 -35.65 -7.76 1.59
N ASN A 39 -34.68 -7.73 2.52
CA ASN A 39 -34.65 -6.80 3.65
C ASN A 39 -33.25 -6.26 3.93
N ASN A 40 -32.24 -7.14 4.01
CA ASN A 40 -30.84 -6.80 4.23
C ASN A 40 -29.90 -7.79 3.51
N ALA A 41 -28.77 -7.30 3.03
CA ALA A 41 -27.72 -8.11 2.41
C ALA A 41 -26.40 -7.87 3.12
N SER A 42 -25.73 -8.94 3.54
CA SER A 42 -24.33 -8.89 3.96
C SER A 42 -23.46 -9.27 2.77
N ILE A 43 -22.56 -8.37 2.37
CA ILE A 43 -21.61 -8.61 1.28
C ILE A 43 -20.22 -8.66 1.87
N SER A 44 -19.60 -9.84 1.86
CA SER A 44 -18.18 -9.95 2.19
C SER A 44 -17.36 -9.34 1.06
N MET A 45 -16.69 -8.23 1.35
CA MET A 45 -15.77 -7.57 0.44
C MET A 45 -14.33 -8.03 0.73
N LYS A 46 -13.46 -7.94 -0.28
CA LYS A 46 -12.03 -8.23 -0.17
C LYS A 46 -11.24 -7.10 -0.79
N HIS A 47 -10.06 -6.82 -0.24
CA HIS A 47 -9.13 -5.88 -0.84
C HIS A 47 -8.61 -6.43 -2.17
N CYS A 48 -8.69 -5.62 -3.21
CA CYS A 48 -8.20 -5.93 -4.55
C CYS A 48 -6.73 -5.54 -4.74
N MET A 49 -6.19 -4.74 -3.81
CA MET A 49 -4.85 -4.16 -3.85
C MET A 49 -3.89 -4.88 -2.91
N SER A 50 -2.65 -4.39 -2.81
CA SER A 50 -1.68 -4.85 -1.81
C SER A 50 -1.19 -3.71 -0.91
N GLN A 51 -0.97 -4.02 0.38
CA GLN A 51 -0.47 -3.07 1.37
C GLN A 51 0.98 -3.37 1.69
N ILE A 52 1.78 -2.33 1.84
CA ILE A 52 3.06 -2.42 2.54
C ILE A 52 2.95 -1.53 3.78
N THR A 53 3.24 -2.13 4.93
CA THR A 53 3.24 -1.44 6.22
C THR A 53 4.65 -1.44 6.78
N VAL A 54 5.13 -0.27 7.17
CA VAL A 54 6.40 -0.10 7.87
C VAL A 54 6.10 0.35 9.30
N THR A 55 6.61 -0.41 10.26
CA THR A 55 6.60 -0.04 11.68
C THR A 55 8.02 0.33 12.09
N LEU A 56 8.18 1.48 12.75
CA LEU A 56 9.48 1.93 13.24
C LEU A 56 9.55 1.81 14.76
N SER A 57 10.68 1.28 15.25
CA SER A 57 11.02 1.27 16.67
C SER A 57 12.39 1.89 16.91
N ALA A 58 12.60 2.46 18.10
CA ALA A 58 13.90 3.02 18.47
C ALA A 58 14.95 1.91 18.57
N GLY A 59 16.06 2.09 17.87
CA GLY A 59 17.21 1.20 17.88
C GLY A 59 18.41 1.79 18.61
N ASN A 60 19.58 1.19 18.37
CA ASN A 60 20.83 1.60 18.98
C ASN A 60 21.15 3.07 18.70
N GLY A 61 21.44 3.81 19.78
CA GLY A 61 21.76 5.24 19.74
C GLY A 61 20.56 6.17 19.95
N TYR A 62 19.35 5.64 20.09
CA TYR A 62 18.13 6.39 20.41
C TYR A 62 17.47 5.83 21.69
N SER A 63 17.03 6.71 22.59
CA SER A 63 16.24 6.33 23.78
C SER A 63 14.76 6.19 23.48
N SER A 64 14.30 6.87 22.43
CA SER A 64 12.94 6.84 21.89
C SER A 64 13.02 7.13 20.39
N LEU A 65 11.96 6.80 19.65
CA LEU A 65 11.94 7.09 18.21
C LEU A 65 12.05 8.62 18.02
N PRO A 66 12.98 9.12 17.19
CA PRO A 66 13.02 10.53 16.85
C PRO A 66 11.77 10.91 16.05
N ALA A 67 11.49 12.22 15.93
CA ALA A 67 10.44 12.71 15.05
C ALA A 67 10.73 12.27 13.61
N ILE A 68 9.73 11.66 12.96
CA ILE A 68 9.84 11.17 11.59
C ILE A 68 9.06 12.13 10.69
N ASP A 69 9.76 12.77 9.76
CA ASP A 69 9.12 13.71 8.83
C ASP A 69 8.44 12.96 7.69
N LYS A 70 9.08 11.88 7.23
CA LYS A 70 8.62 11.14 6.05
C LYS A 70 9.15 9.72 6.01
N VAL A 71 8.31 8.79 5.56
CA VAL A 71 8.71 7.45 5.17
C VAL A 71 8.28 7.21 3.72
N GLU A 72 9.21 6.75 2.91
CA GLU A 72 9.03 6.45 1.49
C GLU A 72 9.35 4.98 1.21
N LEU A 73 8.53 4.34 0.39
CA LEU A 73 8.90 3.11 -0.29
C LEU A 73 9.67 3.46 -1.55
N LEU A 74 10.71 2.68 -1.85
CA LEU A 74 11.58 2.86 -3.00
C LEU A 74 11.48 1.63 -3.91
N CYS A 75 11.44 1.88 -5.21
CA CYS A 75 11.51 0.86 -6.25
C CYS A 75 12.38 1.36 -7.40
N SER A 76 13.56 0.77 -7.57
CA SER A 76 14.50 1.17 -8.63
C SER A 76 13.96 0.91 -10.04
N ALA A 77 13.11 -0.11 -10.19
CA ALA A 77 12.41 -0.43 -11.45
C ALA A 77 11.20 0.49 -11.71
N GLY A 78 10.79 1.29 -10.72
CA GLY A 78 9.58 2.12 -10.78
C GLY A 78 8.35 1.44 -10.18
N PHE A 79 7.40 2.27 -9.75
CA PHE A 79 6.07 1.84 -9.34
C PHE A 79 5.10 1.89 -10.52
N ALA A 80 4.33 0.83 -10.73
CA ALA A 80 3.12 0.94 -11.54
C ALA A 80 2.13 1.82 -10.77
N LEU A 81 1.66 2.91 -11.39
CA LEU A 81 0.70 3.84 -10.76
C LEU A 81 -0.73 3.68 -11.29
N SER A 82 -0.92 2.84 -12.30
CA SER A 82 -2.22 2.59 -12.90
C SER A 82 -2.40 1.12 -13.28
N GLY A 83 -3.65 0.75 -13.52
CA GLY A 83 -4.03 -0.60 -13.93
C GLY A 83 -5.48 -0.69 -14.37
N THR A 84 -5.93 -1.91 -14.60
CA THR A 84 -7.31 -2.23 -14.99
C THR A 84 -7.98 -3.05 -13.89
N TRP A 85 -9.26 -2.80 -13.64
CA TRP A 85 -10.05 -3.53 -12.64
C TRP A 85 -11.21 -4.29 -13.27
N ASN A 86 -11.15 -5.62 -13.21
CA ASN A 86 -12.22 -6.47 -13.69
C ASN A 86 -13.34 -6.56 -12.64
N LEU A 87 -14.47 -5.90 -12.90
CA LEU A 87 -15.63 -5.91 -12.01
C LEU A 87 -16.31 -7.28 -11.90
N ALA A 88 -16.03 -8.23 -12.81
CA ALA A 88 -16.64 -9.56 -12.77
C ALA A 88 -16.07 -10.46 -11.65
N ASP A 89 -14.80 -10.26 -11.29
CA ASP A 89 -14.05 -11.08 -10.33
C ASP A 89 -13.21 -10.28 -9.33
N GLY A 90 -13.23 -8.95 -9.41
CA GLY A 90 -12.46 -8.06 -8.55
C GLY A 90 -10.97 -7.99 -8.89
N LYS A 91 -10.51 -8.62 -9.96
CA LYS A 91 -9.08 -8.70 -10.28
C LYS A 91 -8.55 -7.34 -10.75
N VAL A 92 -7.51 -6.85 -10.08
CA VAL A 92 -6.72 -5.70 -10.53
C VAL A 92 -5.48 -6.20 -11.26
N THR A 93 -5.23 -5.66 -12.46
CA THR A 93 -4.03 -5.96 -13.26
C THR A 93 -3.25 -4.67 -13.46
N LYS A 94 -2.02 -4.60 -12.95
CA LYS A 94 -1.15 -3.44 -13.10
C LYS A 94 -0.80 -3.17 -14.57
N ALA A 95 -0.64 -1.90 -14.91
CA ALA A 95 0.07 -1.50 -16.12
C ALA A 95 1.58 -1.84 -16.01
N ASN A 96 2.32 -1.73 -17.11
CA ASN A 96 3.77 -2.01 -17.11
C ASN A 96 4.52 -1.12 -16.11
N ASP A 97 5.62 -1.64 -15.56
CA ASP A 97 6.47 -0.94 -14.56
C ASP A 97 7.28 0.23 -15.15
N ALA A 98 7.40 0.27 -16.48
CA ALA A 98 8.23 1.23 -17.18
C ALA A 98 7.64 2.65 -17.10
N ALA A 99 8.52 3.64 -16.85
CA ALA A 99 8.21 5.05 -17.02
C ALA A 99 7.80 5.30 -18.47
N ALA A 100 6.50 5.33 -18.72
CA ALA A 100 5.98 5.70 -20.03
C ALA A 100 5.84 7.23 -20.08
N THR A 101 6.06 7.77 -21.27
CA THR A 101 5.93 9.21 -21.59
C THR A 101 4.49 9.72 -21.53
N ASP A 102 3.53 8.85 -21.23
CA ASP A 102 2.13 9.19 -21.04
C ASP A 102 1.86 9.46 -19.55
N ALA A 103 1.18 10.56 -19.21
CA ALA A 103 0.92 10.95 -17.82
C ALA A 103 0.09 9.89 -17.05
N ALA A 104 -0.68 9.07 -17.79
CA ALA A 104 -1.44 7.94 -17.26
C ALA A 104 -0.59 6.69 -16.94
N ALA A 105 0.65 6.65 -17.42
CA ALA A 105 1.63 5.58 -17.21
C ALA A 105 2.96 6.12 -16.63
N ALA A 106 2.88 7.28 -15.98
CA ALA A 106 3.95 7.80 -15.16
C ALA A 106 4.32 6.75 -14.10
N SER A 107 5.60 6.41 -14.01
CA SER A 107 6.14 5.67 -12.88
C SER A 107 7.00 6.61 -12.05
N THR A 108 6.87 6.48 -10.73
CA THR A 108 7.77 7.11 -9.76
C THR A 108 8.72 6.04 -9.24
N THR A 109 9.90 6.42 -8.75
CA THR A 109 10.78 5.50 -8.02
C THR A 109 10.52 5.52 -6.52
N SER A 110 9.61 6.37 -6.05
CA SER A 110 9.24 6.47 -4.64
C SER A 110 7.74 6.71 -4.43
N ILE A 111 7.17 6.01 -3.44
CA ILE A 111 5.84 6.33 -2.89
C ILE A 111 6.01 6.85 -1.46
N THR A 112 5.47 8.02 -1.16
CA THR A 112 5.37 8.53 0.22
C THR A 112 4.22 7.83 0.92
N THR A 113 4.53 7.19 2.04
CA THR A 113 3.56 6.41 2.84
C THR A 113 2.64 7.31 3.65
N TYR A 114 1.39 6.88 3.81
CA TYR A 114 0.44 7.45 4.75
C TYR A 114 0.87 7.16 6.21
N ALA A 115 1.02 8.20 7.02
CA ALA A 115 1.33 8.07 8.44
C ALA A 115 0.04 7.83 9.26
N HIS A 116 -0.29 6.58 9.51
CA HIS A 116 -1.46 6.17 10.27
C HIS A 116 -1.14 6.01 11.75
N SER A 117 -1.68 6.89 12.61
CA SER A 117 -1.43 6.89 14.05
C SER A 117 -2.66 6.50 14.86
N VAL A 118 -2.56 5.45 15.67
CA VAL A 118 -3.63 4.97 16.57
C VAL A 118 -3.06 4.82 17.97
N ALA A 119 -3.73 5.39 18.98
CA ALA A 119 -3.34 5.30 20.39
C ALA A 119 -1.85 5.62 20.67
N GLY A 120 -1.26 6.56 19.91
CA GLY A 120 0.14 6.97 20.06
C GLY A 120 1.16 6.09 19.34
N ALA A 121 0.74 5.04 18.63
CA ALA A 121 1.59 4.25 17.74
C ALA A 121 1.36 4.65 16.28
N THR A 122 2.45 4.94 15.56
CA THR A 122 2.39 5.30 14.13
C THR A 122 2.88 4.15 13.27
N THR A 123 2.07 3.78 12.28
CA THR A 123 2.43 2.87 11.18
C THR A 123 2.45 3.65 9.88
N TYR A 124 3.38 3.32 9.00
CA TYR A 124 3.54 3.97 7.70
C TYR A 124 3.05 3.02 6.62
N ARG A 125 1.91 3.35 6.01
CA ARG A 125 1.19 2.45 5.11
C ARG A 125 1.24 2.96 3.69
N ALA A 126 1.42 2.07 2.72
CA ALA A 126 1.22 2.39 1.31
C ALA A 126 0.43 1.29 0.60
N ILE A 127 -0.48 1.70 -0.26
CA ILE A 127 -1.16 0.83 -1.22
C ILE A 127 -0.34 0.77 -2.51
N VAL A 128 -0.10 -0.44 -3.00
CA VAL A 128 0.51 -0.70 -4.31
C VAL A 128 -0.38 -1.65 -5.12
N LEU A 129 -0.22 -1.62 -6.45
CA LEU A 129 -0.93 -2.56 -7.31
C LEU A 129 -0.40 -3.99 -7.13
N PRO A 130 -1.26 -5.02 -7.17
CA PRO A 130 -0.83 -6.41 -7.17
C PRO A 130 0.13 -6.70 -8.33
N GLY A 131 1.15 -7.51 -8.05
CA GLY A 131 2.23 -7.82 -8.98
C GLY A 131 3.36 -6.80 -8.98
N GLN A 132 3.30 -5.72 -8.18
CA GLN A 132 4.44 -4.81 -8.01
C GLN A 132 5.64 -5.61 -7.49
N ALA A 133 6.74 -5.54 -8.23
CA ALA A 133 7.98 -6.24 -7.92
C ALA A 133 9.00 -5.28 -7.28
N PHE A 134 9.70 -5.78 -6.26
CA PHE A 134 10.82 -5.11 -5.62
C PHE A 134 12.04 -6.02 -5.69
N THR A 135 13.12 -5.51 -6.27
CA THR A 135 14.36 -6.25 -6.43
C THR A 135 15.03 -6.49 -5.08
N ASN A 136 15.38 -7.73 -4.80
CA ASN A 136 16.13 -8.06 -3.58
C ASN A 136 17.48 -7.31 -3.56
N SER A 137 18.00 -7.03 -2.37
CA SER A 137 19.24 -6.26 -2.15
C SER A 137 19.20 -4.82 -2.71
N SER A 138 18.04 -4.30 -3.10
CA SER A 138 17.86 -2.92 -3.57
C SER A 138 17.25 -2.05 -2.47
N GLN A 139 17.40 -0.73 -2.61
CA GLN A 139 16.79 0.23 -1.69
C GLN A 139 15.27 0.03 -1.67
N PHE A 140 14.68 0.01 -0.47
CA PHE A 140 13.29 -0.36 -0.30
C PHE A 140 12.52 0.57 0.64
N VAL A 141 13.07 0.92 1.80
CA VAL A 141 12.44 1.92 2.69
C VAL A 141 13.43 3.04 2.96
N LYS A 142 12.97 4.28 2.83
CA LYS A 142 13.73 5.49 3.17
C LYS A 142 12.97 6.27 4.24
N VAL A 143 13.66 6.55 5.34
CA VAL A 143 13.13 7.31 6.48
C VAL A 143 13.87 8.65 6.56
N THR A 144 13.11 9.74 6.63
CA THR A 144 13.63 11.10 6.84
C THR A 144 13.30 11.59 8.24
N SER A 145 14.31 12.05 8.97
CA SER A 145 14.19 12.60 10.32
C SER A 145 15.15 13.78 10.49
N GLY A 146 14.60 14.99 10.49
CA GLY A 146 15.33 16.24 10.36
C GLY A 146 16.19 16.24 9.09
N SER A 147 17.49 16.49 9.27
CA SER A 147 18.47 16.45 8.17
C SER A 147 19.01 15.06 7.86
N ASN A 148 18.59 14.02 8.59
CA ASN A 148 19.09 12.66 8.42
C ASN A 148 18.15 11.85 7.53
N THR A 149 18.76 11.03 6.66
CA THR A 149 18.06 10.04 5.87
C THR A 149 18.65 8.66 6.13
N TYR A 150 17.78 7.68 6.35
CA TYR A 150 18.16 6.29 6.58
C TYR A 150 17.51 5.41 5.53
N THR A 151 18.28 4.52 4.92
CA THR A 151 17.78 3.62 3.88
C THR A 151 17.93 2.17 4.30
N TYR A 152 16.83 1.44 4.25
CA TYR A 152 16.80 0.00 4.36
C TYR A 152 16.83 -0.61 2.96
N TYR A 153 17.69 -1.60 2.78
CA TYR A 153 17.78 -2.41 1.56
C TYR A 153 16.99 -3.69 1.78
N LEU A 154 16.12 -4.03 0.83
CA LEU A 154 15.30 -5.24 0.90
C LEU A 154 16.22 -6.46 1.06
N ALA A 155 15.95 -7.27 2.07
CA ALA A 155 16.71 -8.49 2.35
C ALA A 155 15.74 -9.66 2.53
N MET A 156 15.44 -10.36 1.42
CA MET A 156 14.62 -11.57 1.41
C MET A 156 15.48 -12.81 1.66
N SER A 157 14.99 -13.73 2.51
CA SER A 157 15.73 -14.95 2.88
C SER A 157 15.94 -15.93 1.72
N SER A 158 15.06 -15.96 0.71
CA SER A 158 15.17 -16.84 -0.46
C SER A 158 16.07 -16.30 -1.58
N SER A 159 16.69 -15.13 -1.39
CA SER A 159 17.33 -14.35 -2.46
C SER A 159 16.40 -13.87 -3.59
N GLU A 160 15.11 -14.21 -3.56
CA GLU A 160 14.13 -13.84 -4.56
C GLU A 160 13.63 -12.41 -4.38
N ASN A 161 13.14 -11.83 -5.47
CA ASN A 161 12.45 -10.55 -5.46
C ASN A 161 11.13 -10.66 -4.68
N LEU A 162 10.75 -9.58 -4.01
CA LEU A 162 9.43 -9.48 -3.42
C LEU A 162 8.43 -9.10 -4.51
N THR A 163 7.39 -9.91 -4.71
CA THR A 163 6.26 -9.56 -5.59
C THR A 163 4.99 -9.50 -4.75
N THR A 164 4.26 -8.39 -4.86
CA THR A 164 3.04 -8.20 -4.09
C THR A 164 1.86 -8.96 -4.67
N GLU A 165 0.95 -9.39 -3.80
CA GLU A 165 -0.27 -10.10 -4.16
C GLU A 165 -1.50 -9.33 -3.67
N ALA A 166 -2.62 -9.48 -4.40
CA ALA A 166 -3.89 -8.90 -3.99
C ALA A 166 -4.33 -9.46 -2.63
N ASN A 167 -5.01 -8.62 -1.83
CA ASN A 167 -5.51 -8.99 -0.51
C ASN A 167 -4.41 -9.42 0.48
N LYS A 168 -3.18 -8.92 0.31
CA LYS A 168 -2.06 -9.15 1.21
C LYS A 168 -1.52 -7.84 1.76
N THR A 169 -1.14 -7.89 3.04
CA THR A 169 -0.30 -6.87 3.68
C THR A 169 1.08 -7.43 3.97
N TYR A 170 2.11 -6.65 3.64
CA TYR A 170 3.52 -6.95 3.87
C TYR A 170 4.03 -6.03 4.97
N ASN A 171 4.16 -6.58 6.18
CA ASN A 171 4.52 -5.84 7.38
C ASN A 171 6.03 -5.92 7.62
N PHE A 172 6.70 -4.77 7.57
CA PHE A 172 8.13 -4.61 7.84
C PHE A 172 8.33 -3.90 9.17
N ASP A 173 8.85 -4.64 10.14
CA ASP A 173 9.24 -4.08 11.43
C ASP A 173 10.72 -3.66 11.36
N LEU A 174 10.99 -2.36 11.35
CA LEU A 174 12.34 -1.81 11.28
C LEU A 174 12.75 -1.17 12.62
N SER A 175 14.00 -1.40 12.97
CA SER A 175 14.71 -0.68 14.04
C SER A 175 15.46 0.51 13.41
N LEU A 176 15.15 1.72 13.86
CA LEU A 176 15.87 2.93 13.47
C LEU A 176 17.04 3.16 14.43
N ASN A 177 18.26 2.88 13.96
CA ASN A 177 19.50 3.14 14.70
C ASN A 177 20.16 4.39 14.14
N LYS A 178 21.02 5.06 14.93
CA LYS A 178 21.83 6.18 14.41
C LYS A 178 22.72 5.81 13.22
N ALA A 179 23.11 4.54 13.11
CA ALA A 179 23.91 4.02 12.02
C ALA A 179 23.10 3.61 10.77
N GLY A 180 21.77 3.45 10.87
CA GLY A 180 20.97 2.88 9.78
C GLY A 180 19.71 2.16 10.25
N LEU A 181 18.96 1.65 9.27
CA LEU A 181 17.77 0.82 9.50
C LEU A 181 18.16 -0.66 9.56
N THR A 182 17.56 -1.41 10.49
CA THR A 182 17.73 -2.86 10.60
C THR A 182 16.37 -3.54 10.62
N LEU A 183 16.20 -4.61 9.83
CA LEU A 183 14.99 -5.42 9.87
C LEU A 183 14.93 -6.22 11.17
N LYS A 184 13.80 -6.12 11.88
CA LYS A 184 13.48 -6.97 13.03
C LYS A 184 12.62 -8.17 12.63
N GLY A 185 11.72 -7.95 11.69
CA GLY A 185 10.82 -8.99 11.19
C GLY A 185 10.09 -8.55 9.94
N ILE A 186 9.71 -9.54 9.14
CA ILE A 186 8.76 -9.38 8.04
C ILE A 186 7.63 -10.38 8.26
N THR A 187 6.38 -9.92 8.16
CA THR A 187 5.19 -10.78 8.19
C THR A 187 4.34 -10.50 6.98
N ILE A 188 3.92 -11.56 6.28
CA ILE A 188 2.97 -11.47 5.17
C ILE A 188 1.64 -12.04 5.66
N ALA A 189 0.60 -11.21 5.68
CA ALA A 189 -0.72 -11.59 6.17
C ALA A 189 -1.80 -11.27 5.13
N ALA A 190 -3.01 -11.79 5.34
CA ALA A 190 -4.17 -11.25 4.64
C ALA A 190 -4.36 -9.78 5.03
N TRP A 191 -4.77 -8.94 4.08
CA TRP A 191 -5.18 -7.58 4.42
C TRP A 191 -6.45 -7.67 5.26
N ASP A 192 -6.36 -7.23 6.51
CA ASP A 192 -7.42 -7.39 7.50
C ASP A 192 -8.74 -6.76 7.03
N THR A 193 -9.85 -7.38 7.37
CA THR A 193 -11.18 -6.91 7.02
C THR A 193 -11.77 -6.21 8.25
N ASP A 194 -11.61 -4.89 8.31
CA ASP A 194 -12.42 -4.11 9.24
C ASP A 194 -13.90 -4.21 8.80
N GLU A 195 -14.81 -4.39 9.76
CA GLU A 195 -16.24 -4.32 9.51
C GLU A 195 -16.61 -2.84 9.29
N ILE A 196 -16.95 -2.49 8.06
CA ILE A 196 -17.36 -1.14 7.70
C ILE A 196 -18.85 -1.19 7.34
N GLU A 197 -19.66 -0.43 8.07
CA GLU A 197 -21.06 -0.21 7.73
C GLU A 197 -21.16 0.88 6.66
N GLY A 198 -21.95 0.64 5.61
CA GLY A 198 -22.16 1.60 4.54
C GLY A 198 -23.55 1.44 3.91
N ASP A 199 -24.09 2.54 3.39
CA ASP A 199 -25.37 2.55 2.69
C ASP A 199 -25.16 2.16 1.22
N ALA A 200 -25.47 0.91 0.88
CA ALA A 200 -25.52 0.49 -0.51
C ALA A 200 -26.80 1.04 -1.17
N GLY A 201 -26.65 1.98 -2.10
CA GLY A 201 -27.74 2.43 -2.96
C GLY A 201 -28.27 1.26 -3.81
N MET A 202 -29.52 0.85 -3.56
CA MET A 202 -30.18 -0.21 -4.33
C MET A 202 -30.94 0.42 -5.52
N ASP A 203 -30.46 0.21 -6.74
CA ASP A 203 -31.22 0.55 -7.96
C ASP A 203 -32.12 -0.64 -8.32
N ILE A 204 -33.39 -0.58 -7.90
CA ILE A 204 -34.41 -1.54 -8.29
C ILE A 204 -35.09 -0.98 -9.54
N GLY A 205 -34.73 -1.50 -10.71
CA GLY A 205 -35.42 -1.22 -11.96
C GLY A 205 -36.89 -1.67 -11.88
N ASN A 206 -37.79 -0.73 -12.20
CA ASN A 206 -39.24 -0.94 -12.26
C ASN A 206 -39.65 -1.77 -13.49
#